data_AF-A0A436FKC9-F1
#
_entry.id   AF-A0A436FKC9-F1
#
_cell.length_a   1.000
_cell.length_b   1.000
_cell.length_c   1.000
_cell.angle_alpha   90.00
_cell.angle_beta   90.00
_cell.angle_gamma   90.00
#
_symmetry.space_group_name_H-M   'P 1'
#
loop_
_entity.id
_entity.type
_entity.pdbx_description
1 polymer ?
#
loop_
_entity_poly.entity_id
_entity_poly.type
_entity_poly.pdbx_seq_one_letter_code
_entity_poly.pdbx_strand_id
1 'polypeptide(L)' 'CILVCSIDMKTGFCFGCGRTREEIGAWIGMTTETRRSVMAQLPARLETVERRPRRETRRTRMARERGALS' A
#
# COMPACT_ATOMS: atom_id res chain seq x y z
N CYS A 1 -9.23 2.38 6.79
CA CYS A 1 -7.81 2.76 6.69
C CYS A 1 -7.10 2.17 7.90
N ILE A 2 -5.95 1.51 7.74
CA ILE A 2 -5.20 0.88 8.85
C ILE A 2 -4.02 1.73 9.35
N LEU A 3 -4.09 3.05 9.15
CA LEU A 3 -3.01 4.01 9.48
C LEU A 3 -1.68 3.75 8.74
N VAL A 4 -1.76 3.02 7.63
CA VAL A 4 -0.69 2.86 6.66
C VAL A 4 -1.05 3.66 5.42
N CYS A 5 -0.28 4.71 5.13
CA CYS A 5 -0.38 5.51 3.92
C CYS A 5 0.97 5.50 3.21
N SER A 6 1.12 4.57 2.27
CA SER A 6 2.28 4.45 1.39
C SER A 6 1.78 3.78 0.11
N ILE A 7 2.17 4.31 -1.05
CA ILE A 7 1.68 3.87 -2.35
C ILE A 7 2.71 2.92 -2.97
N ASP A 8 2.24 1.79 -3.48
CA ASP A 8 3.03 0.93 -4.35
C ASP A 8 3.16 1.60 -5.71
N MET A 9 4.39 1.91 -6.11
CA MET A 9 4.66 2.56 -7.40
C MET A 9 4.40 1.65 -8.59
N LYS A 10 4.32 0.32 -8.39
CA LYS A 10 4.03 -0.64 -9.47
C LYS A 10 2.53 -0.69 -9.80
N THR A 11 1.69 -0.79 -8.78
CA THR A 11 0.22 -0.92 -8.95
C THR A 11 -0.54 0.38 -8.78
N GLY A 12 0.05 1.41 -8.17
CA GLY A 12 -0.62 2.66 -7.83
C GLY A 12 -1.54 2.58 -6.60
N PHE A 13 -1.55 1.45 -5.89
CA PHE A 13 -2.42 1.22 -4.74
C PHE A 13 -1.69 1.43 -3.41
N CYS A 14 -2.44 1.89 -2.40
CA CYS A 14 -1.93 2.01 -1.04
C CYS A 14 -1.68 0.62 -0.42
N PHE A 15 -0.47 0.38 0.10
CA PHE A 15 -0.10 -0.86 0.81
C PHE A 15 -1.04 -1.20 1.97
N GLY A 16 -1.62 -0.18 2.60
CA GLY A 16 -2.49 -0.37 3.75
C GLY A 16 -3.94 -0.70 3.40
N CYS A 17 -4.51 -0.01 2.41
CA CYS A 17 -5.94 -0.04 2.16
C CYS A 17 -6.35 -0.32 0.71
N GLY A 18 -5.40 -0.47 -0.22
CA GLY A 18 -5.69 -0.78 -1.62
C GLY A 18 -6.30 0.37 -2.43
N ARG A 19 -6.45 1.56 -1.85
CA ARG A 19 -6.96 2.76 -2.54
C ARG A 19 -5.87 3.49 -3.31
N THR A 20 -6.23 4.17 -4.39
CA THR A 20 -5.32 5.09 -5.10
C THR A 20 -5.20 6.42 -4.37
N ARG A 21 -4.24 7.25 -4.79
CA ARG A 21 -4.05 8.60 -4.22
C ARG A 21 -5.25 9.50 -4.49
N GLU A 22 -5.86 9.38 -5.66
CA GLU A 22 -7.05 10.13 -6.08
C GLU A 22 -8.25 9.72 -5.22
N GLU A 23 -8.46 8.42 -5.01
CA GLU A 23 -9.53 7.91 -4.15
C GLU A 23 -9.38 8.38 -2.69
N ILE A 24 -8.14 8.45 -2.19
CA ILE A 24 -7.85 8.96 -0.85
C ILE A 24 -8.17 10.45 -0.76
N GLY A 25 -7.74 11.25 -1.75
CA GLY A 25 -7.98 12.70 -1.78
C GLY A 25 -9.46 13.06 -1.93
N ALA A 26 -10.21 12.30 -2.73
CA ALA A 26 -11.63 12.55 -2.99
C ALA A 26 -12.58 11.92 -1.96
N TRP A 27 -12.08 11.14 -1.00
CA TRP A 27 -12.90 10.29 -0.13
C TRP A 27 -14.06 11.01 0.58
N ILE A 28 -13.81 12.22 1.10
CA ILE A 28 -14.81 13.02 1.82
C ILE A 28 -15.94 13.48 0.89
N GLY A 29 -15.63 13.77 -0.38
CA GLY A 29 -16.61 14.19 -1.39
C GLY A 29 -17.35 13.06 -2.10
N MET A 30 -16.91 11.80 -1.94
CA MET A 30 -17.57 10.66 -2.58
C MET A 30 -18.97 10.38 -2.00
N THR A 31 -19.91 10.01 -2.86
CA THR A 31 -21.21 9.47 -2.45
C THR A 31 -21.05 8.11 -1.78
N THR A 32 -22.09 7.68 -1.07
CA THR A 32 -22.13 6.37 -0.41
C THR A 32 -21.96 5.21 -1.40
N GLU A 33 -22.59 5.33 -2.57
CA GLU A 33 -22.57 4.33 -3.64
C GLU A 33 -21.16 4.18 -4.22
N THR A 34 -20.48 5.31 -4.47
CA THR A 34 -19.10 5.33 -4.94
C THR A 34 -18.16 4.72 -3.90
N ARG A 35 -18.32 5.09 -2.62
CA ARG A 35 -17.52 4.51 -1.53
C ARG A 35 -17.71 2.99 -1.44
N ARG A 36 -18.93 2.49 -1.59
CA ARG A 36 -19.24 1.05 -1.61
C ARG A 36 -18.55 0.34 -2.78
N SER A 37 -18.63 0.91 -3.97
CA SER A 37 -17.96 0.36 -5.16
C SER A 37 -16.45 0.29 -4.98
N VAL A 38 -15.82 1.37 -4.48
CA VAL A 38 -14.38 1.38 -4.17
C VAL A 38 -14.05 0.31 -3.13
N MET A 39 -14.83 0.21 -2.04
CA MET A 39 -14.61 -0.77 -0.97
C MET A 39 -14.70 -2.22 -1.45
N ALA A 40 -15.60 -2.52 -2.39
CA ALA A 40 -15.75 -3.86 -2.96
C ALA A 40 -14.50 -4.32 -3.74
N GLN A 41 -13.75 -3.38 -4.32
CA GLN A 41 -12.56 -3.68 -5.12
C GLN A 41 -11.27 -3.83 -4.30
N LEU A 42 -11.23 -3.30 -3.07
CA LEU A 42 -9.99 -3.25 -2.26
C LEU A 42 -9.36 -4.62 -1.99
N PRO A 43 -10.12 -5.69 -1.68
CA PRO A 43 -9.51 -7.01 -1.43
C PRO A 43 -8.70 -7.50 -2.63
N ALA A 44 -9.30 -7.49 -3.82
CA ALA A 44 -8.63 -7.90 -5.06
C ALA A 44 -7.41 -7.02 -5.39
N ARG A 45 -7.49 -5.71 -5.15
CA ARG A 45 -6.35 -4.81 -5.34
C ARG A 45 -5.19 -5.16 -4.40
N LEU A 46 -5.48 -5.49 -3.15
CA LEU A 46 -4.46 -5.86 -2.16
C LEU A 46 -3.73 -7.16 -2.49
N GLU A 47 -4.33 -8.07 -3.27
CA GLU A 47 -3.64 -9.28 -3.77
C GLU A 47 -2.54 -8.93 -4.77
N THR A 48 -2.68 -7.83 -5.50
CA THR A 48 -1.66 -7.37 -6.47
C THR A 48 -0.52 -6.58 -5.83
N VAL A 49 -0.68 -6.17 -4.57
CA VAL A 49 0.25 -5.29 -3.87
C VAL A 49 1.23 -6.13 -3.05
N GLU A 50 2.51 -6.07 -3.42
CA GLU A 50 3.57 -6.72 -2.66
C GLU A 50 3.84 -5.95 -1.36
N ARG A 51 3.43 -6.49 -0.21
CA ARG A 51 3.64 -5.85 1.10
C ARG A 51 5.09 -5.94 1.55
N ARG A 52 5.91 -4.99 1.12
CA ARG A 52 7.27 -4.86 1.64
C ARG A 52 7.24 -4.32 3.08
N PRO A 53 8.13 -4.79 3.97
CA PRO A 53 8.22 -4.26 5.32
C PRO A 53 8.48 -2.75 5.28
N ARG A 54 7.66 -1.99 5.99
CA ARG A 54 7.63 -0.51 5.95
C ARG A 54 8.95 0.14 6.39
N ARG A 55 9.76 -0.57 7.18
CA ARG A 55 11.07 -0.11 7.66
C ARG A 55 12.06 -1.26 7.65
N GLU A 56 13.17 -1.08 6.95
CA GLU A 56 14.31 -1.97 7.08
C GLU A 56 14.97 -1.73 8.45
N THR A 57 15.14 -2.78 9.24
CA THR A 57 15.90 -2.65 10.50
C THR A 57 17.38 -2.52 10.19
N ARG A 58 18.15 -1.86 11.06
CA ARG A 58 19.62 -1.78 10.91
C ARG A 58 20.25 -3.16 10.75
N ARG A 59 19.72 -4.19 11.44
CA ARG A 59 20.17 -5.58 11.34
C ARG A 59 19.88 -6.19 9.97
N THR A 60 18.68 -5.99 9.44
CA THR A 60 18.29 -6.47 8.10
C THR A 60 19.17 -5.83 7.03
N ARG A 61 19.42 -4.52 7.15
CA ARG A 61 20.31 -3.78 6.25
C ARG A 61 21.74 -4.33 6.25
N MET A 62 22.35 -4.48 7.44
CA MET A 62 23.71 -5.04 7.56
C MET A 62 23.80 -6.48 7.03
N ALA A 63 22.75 -7.30 7.21
CA ALA A 63 22.72 -8.66 6.69
C ALA A 63 22.74 -8.69 5.16
N ARG A 64 21.97 -7.80 4.51
CA ARG A 64 21.97 -7.63 3.06
C ARG A 64 23.33 -7.13 2.55
N GLU A 65 23.91 -6.13 3.21
CA GLU A 65 25.24 -5.58 2.85
C GLU A 65 26.34 -6.65 2.97
N ARG A 66 26.32 -7.48 4.02
CA ARG A 66 27.27 -8.60 4.17
C ARG A 66 27.11 -9.66 3.09
N GLY A 67 25.87 -10.01 2.74
CA GLY A 67 25.59 -10.98 1.67
C GLY A 67 25.94 -10.48 0.26
N ALA A 68 26.06 -9.17 0.06
CA ALA A 68 26.47 -8.57 -1.22
C ALA A 68 28.00 -8.46 -1.38
N LEU A 69 28.76 -8.66 -0.29
CA LEU A 69 30.23 -8.62 -0.24
C LEU A 69 30.86 -10.02 -0.25
N SER A 70 30.05 -11.08 -0.26
CA SER A 70 30.46 -12.48 -0.37
C SER A 70 30.17 -12.99 -1.77
#